data_AF-A0A1X7HB27-F1
#
_entry.id   AF-A0A1X7HB27-F1
#
_cell.length_a   1.000
_cell.length_b   1.000
_cell.length_c   1.000
_cell.angle_alpha   90.00
_cell.angle_beta   90.00
_cell.angle_gamma   90.00
#
_symmetry.space_group_name_H-M   'P 1'
#
loop_
_entity.id
_entity.type
_entity.pdbx_description
1 polymer ?
#
loop_
_entity_poly.entity_id
_entity_poly.type
_entity_poly.pdbx_seq_one_letter_code
_entity_poly.pdbx_strand_id
1 'polypeptide(L)'
;MPLQPFHRFTPPDMTLYNLPERSAAQQVGTEVIVSSLDAVRDPLYPFEDIPKSHPDAVEQRNRIREQKRRDVSHYRTSRSRWWEVAHFERVEEDLEKKIVVTAGSEIELTSESKSTLTAKLGFELGYPDIAKITGEIEAGLELTDTGSFKRTESRTIELNQKLRGGYLYFFWQTLEAIRLERRRFGMTSYELVSEVIARSPEVVPVRVQFREADAPAATE
;
A
#
# COMPACT_ATOMS: atom_id res chain seq x y z
N MET A 1 7.51 -15.25 14.52
CA MET A 1 8.74 -15.45 13.70
C MET A 1 9.50 -14.14 13.71
N PRO A 2 10.85 -14.12 13.81
CA PRO A 2 11.58 -12.86 13.69
C PRO A 2 11.36 -12.27 12.30
N LEU A 3 11.04 -10.97 12.27
CA LEU A 3 10.92 -10.16 11.05
C LEU A 3 12.14 -10.42 10.15
N GLN A 4 11.90 -10.94 8.94
CA GLN A 4 12.98 -10.92 7.96
C GLN A 4 13.36 -9.46 7.70
N PRO A 5 14.64 -9.09 7.79
CA PRO A 5 15.08 -7.76 7.42
C PRO A 5 14.69 -7.47 5.97
N PHE A 6 14.49 -6.19 5.66
CA PHE A 6 14.11 -5.65 4.34
C PHE A 6 14.89 -6.25 3.15
N HIS A 7 16.10 -6.75 3.39
CA HIS A 7 17.08 -7.15 2.38
C HIS A 7 16.87 -8.53 1.72
N ARG A 8 15.70 -9.17 1.84
CA ARG A 8 15.39 -10.42 1.09
C ARG A 8 14.08 -10.41 0.31
N PHE A 9 13.49 -9.24 0.08
CA PHE A 9 12.43 -9.11 -0.91
C PHE A 9 13.09 -8.66 -2.19
N THR A 10 13.31 -9.54 -3.17
CA THR A 10 13.84 -9.18 -4.49
C THR A 10 12.68 -8.90 -5.46
N PRO A 11 12.84 -8.02 -6.45
CA PRO A 11 11.85 -7.86 -7.51
C PRO A 11 11.51 -9.22 -8.17
N PRO A 12 10.33 -9.35 -8.80
CA PRO A 12 9.98 -10.56 -9.54
C PRO A 12 11.04 -10.90 -10.59
N ASP A 13 11.33 -12.19 -10.76
CA ASP A 13 12.14 -12.64 -11.89
C ASP A 13 11.43 -12.28 -13.19
N MET A 14 12.13 -11.51 -14.02
CA MET A 14 11.60 -11.04 -15.29
C MET A 14 12.24 -11.77 -16.46
N THR A 15 11.43 -12.05 -17.47
CA THR A 15 11.88 -12.48 -18.79
C THR A 15 11.12 -11.68 -19.85
N LEU A 16 11.57 -11.68 -21.11
CA LEU A 16 10.81 -11.03 -22.20
C LEU A 16 9.35 -11.51 -22.29
N TYR A 17 9.06 -12.72 -21.82
CA TYR A 17 7.73 -13.33 -21.86
C TYR A 17 6.95 -13.18 -20.55
N ASN A 18 7.55 -12.59 -19.52
CA ASN A 18 6.94 -12.39 -18.21
C ASN A 18 7.42 -11.06 -17.61
N LEU A 19 6.67 -10.00 -17.93
CA LEU A 19 6.92 -8.62 -17.50
C LEU A 19 5.73 -8.13 -16.65
N PRO A 20 5.56 -8.65 -15.42
CA PRO A 20 4.46 -8.22 -14.57
C PRO A 20 4.62 -6.75 -14.18
N GLU A 21 3.52 -6.01 -14.10
CA GLU A 21 3.51 -4.63 -13.58
C GLU A 21 3.66 -4.59 -12.04
N ARG A 22 3.30 -5.70 -11.37
CA ARG A 22 3.38 -5.86 -9.92
C ARG A 22 3.69 -7.30 -9.51
N SER A 23 4.36 -7.48 -8.37
CA SER A 23 4.50 -8.79 -7.75
C SER A 23 3.20 -9.23 -7.06
N ALA A 24 3.16 -10.50 -6.65
CA ALA A 24 2.21 -10.92 -5.63
C ALA A 24 2.42 -10.11 -4.33
N ALA A 25 1.32 -9.82 -3.63
CA ALA A 25 1.37 -9.15 -2.34
C ALA A 25 1.73 -10.14 -1.23
N GLN A 26 2.71 -9.77 -0.42
CA GLN A 26 3.09 -10.45 0.81
C GLN A 26 2.36 -9.80 2.00
N GLN A 27 1.69 -10.60 2.81
CA GLN A 27 1.13 -10.11 4.07
C GLN A 27 2.26 -9.72 5.05
N VAL A 28 2.13 -8.56 5.67
CA VAL A 28 3.03 -8.08 6.72
C VAL A 28 2.23 -8.00 8.03
N GLY A 29 2.72 -8.66 9.08
CA GLY A 29 1.98 -8.80 10.32
C GLY A 29 0.73 -9.69 10.20
N THR A 30 -0.16 -9.53 11.18
CA THR A 30 -1.42 -10.27 11.31
C THR A 30 -2.60 -9.36 11.00
N GLU A 31 -3.61 -9.92 10.32
CA GLU A 31 -4.87 -9.22 10.07
C GLU A 31 -5.60 -8.94 11.39
N VAL A 32 -6.23 -7.77 11.48
CA VAL A 32 -7.00 -7.33 12.65
C VAL A 32 -8.47 -7.34 12.30
N ILE A 33 -9.28 -8.07 13.07
CA ILE A 33 -10.73 -8.11 12.89
C ILE A 33 -11.38 -7.11 13.82
N VAL A 34 -11.97 -6.07 13.25
CA VAL A 34 -12.71 -5.05 14.01
C VAL A 34 -14.18 -5.44 14.05
N SER A 35 -14.59 -5.93 15.22
CA SER A 35 -15.98 -6.35 15.48
C SER A 35 -16.88 -5.16 15.83
N SER A 36 -16.30 -4.04 16.29
CA SER A 36 -17.06 -2.82 16.58
C SER A 36 -17.39 -2.09 15.28
N LEU A 37 -18.53 -2.42 14.67
CA LEU A 37 -18.97 -1.84 13.40
C LEU A 37 -19.11 -0.31 13.45
N ASP A 38 -19.55 0.23 14.60
CA ASP A 38 -19.73 1.66 14.81
C ASP A 38 -18.39 2.41 15.02
N ALA A 39 -17.27 1.69 15.16
CA ALA A 39 -15.94 2.31 15.25
C ALA A 39 -15.34 2.64 13.88
N VAL A 40 -16.00 2.25 12.80
CA VAL A 40 -15.56 2.43 11.42
C VAL A 40 -16.50 3.38 10.68
N ARG A 41 -15.95 4.43 10.07
CA ARG A 41 -16.59 5.28 9.08
C ARG A 41 -16.55 4.56 7.74
N ASP A 42 -17.70 4.10 7.28
CA ASP A 42 -17.86 3.40 6.00
C ASP A 42 -18.67 4.30 5.06
N PRO A 43 -18.15 4.69 3.88
CA PRO A 43 -18.86 5.55 2.95
C PRO A 43 -20.22 4.99 2.50
N LEU A 44 -20.42 3.67 2.57
CA LEU A 44 -21.70 3.04 2.25
C LEU A 44 -22.77 3.26 3.34
N TYR A 45 -22.35 3.55 4.57
CA TYR A 45 -23.22 3.79 5.74
C TYR A 45 -22.85 5.11 6.43
N PRO A 46 -23.09 6.27 5.80
CA PRO A 46 -22.57 7.57 6.23
C PRO A 46 -23.41 8.19 7.37
N PHE A 47 -23.65 7.43 8.44
CA PHE A 47 -24.48 7.88 9.57
C PHE A 47 -23.75 8.90 10.46
N GLU A 48 -22.42 8.97 10.41
CA GLU A 48 -21.64 9.99 11.11
C GLU A 48 -21.80 11.39 10.50
N ASP A 49 -22.09 11.47 9.20
CA ASP A 49 -22.24 12.74 8.48
C ASP A 49 -23.62 13.39 8.69
N ILE A 50 -24.55 12.68 9.33
CA ILE A 50 -25.91 13.15 9.59
C ILE A 50 -25.95 13.93 10.92
N PRO A 51 -26.45 15.19 10.92
CA PRO A 51 -26.49 16.01 12.12
C PRO A 51 -27.41 15.44 13.20
N LYS A 52 -27.02 15.60 14.47
CA LYS A 52 -27.78 15.11 15.64
C LYS A 52 -28.87 16.08 16.12
N SER A 53 -29.03 17.22 15.46
CA SER A 53 -29.82 18.36 15.96
C SER A 53 -31.32 18.26 15.72
N HIS A 54 -31.79 17.33 14.88
CA HIS A 54 -33.21 17.18 14.54
C HIS A 54 -33.71 15.75 14.77
N PRO A 55 -34.92 15.53 15.31
CA PRO A 55 -35.47 14.19 15.54
C PRO A 55 -35.45 13.27 14.32
N ASP A 56 -35.86 13.78 13.14
CA ASP A 56 -35.86 13.01 11.89
C ASP A 56 -34.45 12.59 11.46
N ALA A 57 -33.45 13.44 11.70
CA ALA A 57 -32.05 13.14 11.41
C ALA A 57 -31.51 12.05 12.35
N VAL A 58 -31.95 12.05 13.62
CA VAL A 58 -31.64 10.97 14.57
C VAL A 58 -32.26 9.65 14.13
N GLU A 59 -33.51 9.65 13.66
CA GLU A 59 -34.16 8.45 13.15
C GLU A 59 -33.44 7.90 11.91
N GLN A 60 -33.12 8.76 10.94
CA GLN A 60 -32.36 8.39 9.75
C GLN A 60 -31.00 7.80 10.11
N ARG A 61 -30.28 8.42 11.06
CA ARG A 61 -29.00 7.94 11.57
C ARG A 61 -29.11 6.54 12.18
N ASN A 62 -30.13 6.31 13.01
CA ASN A 62 -30.36 4.99 13.61
C ASN A 62 -30.69 3.93 12.55
N ARG A 63 -31.51 4.29 11.55
CA ARG A 63 -31.86 3.39 10.43
C ARG A 63 -30.63 2.93 9.65
N ILE A 64 -29.71 3.84 9.33
CA ILE A 64 -28.46 3.50 8.63
C ILE A 64 -27.54 2.65 9.51
N ARG A 65 -27.45 2.93 10.82
CA ARG A 65 -26.66 2.10 11.75
C ARG A 65 -27.20 0.68 11.87
N GLU A 66 -28.52 0.53 11.95
CA GLU A 66 -29.16 -0.78 11.97
C GLU A 66 -28.96 -1.51 10.64
N GLN A 67 -29.05 -0.81 9.51
CA GLN A 67 -28.74 -1.38 8.21
C GLN A 67 -27.30 -1.89 8.17
N LYS A 68 -26.32 -1.09 8.59
CA LYS A 68 -24.93 -1.50 8.69
C LYS A 68 -24.75 -2.78 9.52
N ARG A 69 -25.43 -2.88 10.68
CA ARG A 69 -25.38 -4.07 11.55
C ARG A 69 -26.04 -5.31 10.94
N ARG A 70 -27.00 -5.14 10.03
CA ARG A 70 -27.61 -6.24 9.28
C ARG A 70 -26.78 -6.68 8.09
N ASP A 71 -26.07 -5.75 7.47
CA ASP A 71 -25.38 -5.98 6.20
C ASP A 71 -23.92 -6.40 6.43
N VAL A 72 -23.25 -5.88 7.46
CA VAL A 72 -21.82 -6.07 7.71
C VAL A 72 -21.59 -7.03 8.89
N SER A 73 -20.82 -8.08 8.63
CA SER A 73 -20.39 -9.03 9.66
C SER A 73 -19.26 -8.46 10.51
N HIS A 74 -18.19 -7.97 9.86
CA HIS A 74 -17.03 -7.38 10.52
C HIS A 74 -16.21 -6.58 9.49
N TYR A 75 -15.30 -5.77 10.03
CA TYR A 75 -14.22 -5.16 9.26
C TYR A 75 -12.92 -5.90 9.48
N ARG A 76 -12.04 -5.81 8.49
CA ARG A 76 -10.68 -6.34 8.54
C ARG A 76 -9.71 -5.23 8.20
N THR A 77 -8.67 -5.08 9.00
CA THR A 77 -7.50 -4.30 8.64
C THR A 77 -6.32 -5.23 8.37
N SER A 78 -5.71 -5.05 7.21
CA SER A 78 -4.57 -5.85 6.76
C SER A 78 -3.45 -4.94 6.28
N ARG A 79 -2.22 -5.43 6.38
CA ARG A 79 -1.03 -4.75 5.87
C ARG A 79 -0.35 -5.69 4.89
N SER A 80 -0.06 -5.20 3.70
CA SER A 80 0.56 -6.01 2.65
C SER A 80 1.63 -5.22 1.92
N ARG A 81 2.66 -5.91 1.43
CA ARG A 81 3.78 -5.34 0.69
C ARG A 81 3.94 -6.03 -0.66
N TRP A 82 4.25 -5.29 -1.71
CA TRP A 82 4.54 -5.83 -3.04
C TRP A 82 5.60 -4.99 -3.77
N TRP A 83 6.11 -5.51 -4.88
CA TRP A 83 6.89 -4.73 -5.84
C TRP A 83 5.98 -4.19 -6.94
N GLU A 84 6.20 -2.96 -7.36
CA GLU A 84 5.53 -2.33 -8.50
C GLU A 84 6.54 -1.64 -9.40
N VAL A 85 6.28 -1.63 -10.70
CA VAL A 85 7.09 -0.89 -11.66
C VAL A 85 6.80 0.60 -11.51
N ALA A 86 7.77 1.36 -11.02
CA ALA A 86 7.67 2.81 -10.88
C ALA A 86 8.00 3.56 -12.19
N HIS A 87 8.89 2.99 -13.01
CA HIS A 87 9.21 3.50 -14.35
C HIS A 87 9.66 2.36 -15.25
N PHE A 88 9.39 2.49 -16.54
CA PHE A 88 9.81 1.54 -17.57
C PHE A 88 10.36 2.30 -18.78
N GLU A 89 11.44 1.78 -19.36
CA GLU A 89 12.03 2.37 -20.56
C GLU A 89 12.76 1.35 -21.42
N ARG A 90 12.58 1.48 -22.74
CA ARG A 90 13.39 0.78 -23.74
C ARG A 90 14.57 1.65 -24.14
N VAL A 91 15.77 1.09 -24.09
CA VAL A 91 17.01 1.79 -24.41
C VAL A 91 17.67 1.13 -25.61
N GLU A 92 17.81 1.86 -26.71
CA GLU A 92 18.39 1.33 -27.96
C GLU A 92 19.91 1.51 -28.05
N GLU A 93 20.41 2.62 -27.51
CA GLU A 93 21.82 3.00 -27.49
C GLU A 93 22.25 3.35 -26.07
N ASP A 94 23.56 3.27 -25.80
CA ASP A 94 24.11 3.63 -24.49
C ASP A 94 23.85 5.11 -24.19
N LEU A 95 23.25 5.41 -23.04
CA LEU A 95 22.91 6.78 -22.66
C LEU A 95 22.95 7.01 -21.15
N GLU A 96 23.26 8.23 -20.75
CA GLU A 96 23.05 8.71 -19.39
C GLU A 96 21.75 9.51 -19.31
N LYS A 97 20.86 9.12 -18.40
CA LYS A 97 19.57 9.79 -18.24
C LYS A 97 19.16 9.88 -16.79
N LYS A 98 18.38 10.91 -16.55
CA LYS A 98 17.68 11.17 -15.31
C LYS A 98 16.32 10.47 -15.33
N ILE A 99 16.17 9.47 -14.47
CA ILE A 99 14.92 8.74 -14.26
C ILE A 99 14.17 9.39 -13.10
N VAL A 100 12.90 9.68 -13.32
CA VAL A 100 12.05 10.41 -12.39
C VAL A 100 10.99 9.46 -11.85
N VAL A 101 10.97 9.23 -10.54
CA VAL A 101 9.98 8.34 -9.90
C VAL A 101 9.40 8.97 -8.65
N THR A 102 8.16 8.60 -8.34
CA THR A 102 7.47 9.07 -7.13
C THR A 102 7.80 8.17 -5.95
N ALA A 103 8.28 8.75 -4.86
CA ALA A 103 8.44 8.12 -3.54
C ALA A 103 7.63 8.91 -2.50
N GLY A 104 7.64 8.52 -1.21
CA GLY A 104 6.88 9.24 -0.15
C GLY A 104 5.33 9.13 -0.16
N SER A 105 4.69 9.13 1.02
CA SER A 105 3.25 8.83 1.21
C SER A 105 2.36 9.93 0.72
N GLU A 106 1.18 9.54 0.29
CA GLU A 106 0.07 10.47 0.05
C GLU A 106 -0.40 11.12 1.35
N ILE A 107 -0.06 10.53 2.50
CA ILE A 107 -0.36 11.06 3.84
C ILE A 107 0.91 11.57 4.51
N GLU A 108 0.85 12.78 5.05
CA GLU A 108 1.92 13.41 5.81
C GLU A 108 1.95 12.90 7.27
N LEU A 109 2.83 11.95 7.53
CA LEU A 109 3.00 11.33 8.85
C LEU A 109 4.19 11.98 9.58
N THR A 110 4.04 13.24 9.99
CA THR A 110 5.07 14.04 10.69
C THR A 110 5.51 13.54 12.08
N SER A 111 5.01 12.40 12.56
CA SER A 111 5.18 12.04 13.97
C SER A 111 6.30 11.05 14.23
N GLU A 112 7.13 11.36 15.22
CA GLU A 112 8.23 10.51 15.68
C GLU A 112 7.78 9.31 16.53
N SER A 113 6.51 9.25 16.96
CA SER A 113 5.98 8.17 17.80
C SER A 113 5.01 7.24 17.07
N LYS A 114 5.16 5.93 17.30
CA LYS A 114 4.20 4.88 16.94
C LYS A 114 2.74 5.25 17.24
N SER A 115 2.46 5.81 18.42
CA SER A 115 1.10 6.16 18.85
C SER A 115 0.43 7.22 17.95
N THR A 116 1.21 8.20 17.48
CA THR A 116 0.70 9.27 16.61
C THR A 116 0.55 8.80 15.18
N LEU A 117 1.43 7.90 14.72
CA LEU A 117 1.30 7.20 13.44
C LEU A 117 -0.01 6.39 13.41
N THR A 118 -0.26 5.60 14.45
CA THR A 118 -1.51 4.84 14.57
C THR A 118 -2.70 5.77 14.56
N ALA A 119 -2.68 6.86 15.34
CA ALA A 119 -3.79 7.80 15.37
C ALA A 119 -4.14 8.39 13.99
N LYS A 120 -3.11 8.83 13.23
CA LYS A 120 -3.28 9.36 11.87
C LYS A 120 -3.75 8.30 10.88
N LEU A 121 -3.14 7.12 10.90
CA LEU A 121 -3.58 5.99 10.07
C LEU A 121 -5.02 5.60 10.39
N GLY A 122 -5.42 5.67 11.66
CA GLY A 122 -6.79 5.49 12.08
C GLY A 122 -7.73 6.43 11.38
N PHE A 123 -7.47 7.72 11.48
CA PHE A 123 -8.30 8.73 10.84
C PHE A 123 -8.44 8.50 9.32
N GLU A 124 -7.33 8.27 8.62
CA GLU A 124 -7.27 8.05 7.17
C GLU A 124 -7.95 6.74 6.75
N LEU A 125 -7.84 5.70 7.56
CA LEU A 125 -8.54 4.43 7.33
C LEU A 125 -10.03 4.52 7.68
N GLY A 126 -10.49 5.59 8.33
CA GLY A 126 -11.90 5.76 8.71
C GLY A 126 -12.20 5.26 10.12
N TYR A 127 -11.26 5.30 11.05
CA TYR A 127 -11.47 5.04 12.48
C TYR A 127 -11.57 6.35 13.27
N PRO A 128 -12.76 6.96 13.40
CA PRO A 128 -12.92 8.26 14.07
C PRO A 128 -12.55 8.26 15.56
N ASP A 129 -12.56 7.09 16.20
CA ASP A 129 -12.15 6.89 17.59
C ASP A 129 -11.17 5.72 17.68
N ILE A 130 -10.02 5.87 17.02
CA ILE A 130 -9.01 4.81 16.98
C ILE A 130 -8.48 4.43 18.36
N ALA A 131 -8.54 5.31 19.37
CA ALA A 131 -8.07 5.02 20.73
C ALA A 131 -8.64 3.70 21.32
N LYS A 132 -9.84 3.30 20.89
CA LYS A 132 -10.49 2.05 21.30
C LYS A 132 -9.90 0.78 20.68
N ILE A 133 -9.19 0.90 19.57
CA ILE A 133 -8.65 -0.22 18.78
C ILE A 133 -7.15 -0.07 18.46
N THR A 134 -6.52 1.02 18.90
CA THR A 134 -5.10 1.35 18.68
C THR A 134 -4.20 0.17 19.06
N GLY A 135 -4.43 -0.46 20.22
CA GLY A 135 -3.60 -1.57 20.68
C GLY A 135 -3.68 -2.80 19.77
N GLU A 136 -4.87 -3.11 19.25
CA GLU A 136 -5.09 -4.24 18.33
C GLU A 136 -4.46 -3.97 16.96
N ILE A 137 -4.64 -2.76 16.43
CA ILE A 137 -4.04 -2.33 15.16
C ILE A 137 -2.51 -2.33 15.26
N GLU A 138 -1.95 -1.77 16.32
CA GLU A 138 -0.50 -1.69 16.51
C GLU A 138 0.17 -3.05 16.66
N ALA A 139 -0.47 -3.97 17.39
CA ALA A 139 0.04 -5.31 17.60
C ALA A 139 -0.12 -6.17 16.35
N GLY A 140 -1.30 -6.12 15.71
CA GLY A 140 -1.60 -6.91 14.53
C GLY A 140 -0.77 -6.48 13.33
N LEU A 141 -0.75 -5.19 13.00
CA LEU A 141 -0.09 -4.70 11.78
C LEU A 141 1.43 -4.57 11.88
N GLU A 142 2.03 -4.92 13.03
CA GLU A 142 3.46 -4.79 13.29
C GLU A 142 4.00 -3.40 12.95
N LEU A 143 3.26 -2.35 13.34
CA LEU A 143 3.72 -0.98 13.19
C LEU A 143 4.89 -0.76 14.16
N THR A 144 6.07 -0.48 13.63
CA THR A 144 7.28 -0.20 14.41
C THR A 144 7.80 1.19 14.09
N ASP A 145 8.51 1.78 15.04
CA ASP A 145 9.27 3.03 14.83
C ASP A 145 10.43 2.87 13.83
N THR A 146 10.60 1.71 13.19
CA THR A 146 11.65 1.45 12.18
C THR A 146 11.07 0.88 10.88
N GLY A 147 9.75 0.75 10.78
CA GLY A 147 9.08 0.19 9.61
C GLY A 147 9.02 1.14 8.42
N SER A 148 8.72 0.59 7.24
CA SER A 148 8.46 1.27 5.95
C SER A 148 7.45 2.41 6.04
N PHE A 149 6.53 2.35 7.01
CA PHE A 149 5.53 3.39 7.24
C PHE A 149 6.11 4.63 7.94
N LYS A 150 7.41 4.65 8.28
CA LYS A 150 8.14 5.92 8.41
C LYS A 150 8.20 6.57 7.04
N ARG A 151 7.22 7.40 6.71
CA ARG A 151 7.15 7.98 5.37
C ARG A 151 6.95 9.49 5.39
N THR A 152 7.91 10.11 4.71
CA THR A 152 8.00 11.49 4.26
C THR A 152 6.96 11.78 3.18
N GLU A 153 6.62 13.05 2.99
CA GLU A 153 5.73 13.53 1.91
C GLU A 153 6.03 12.88 0.56
N SER A 154 4.96 12.62 -0.21
CA SER A 154 5.08 12.24 -1.62
C SER A 154 6.00 13.22 -2.33
N ARG A 155 7.09 12.71 -2.86
CA ARG A 155 8.12 13.50 -3.51
C ARG A 155 8.62 12.80 -4.74
N THR A 156 8.98 13.60 -5.71
CA THR A 156 9.69 13.16 -6.89
C THR A 156 11.16 12.97 -6.53
N ILE A 157 11.69 11.77 -6.77
CA ILE A 157 13.12 11.50 -6.69
C ILE A 157 13.69 11.31 -8.09
N GLU A 158 14.94 11.72 -8.24
CA GLU A 158 15.63 11.76 -9.52
C GLU A 158 16.86 10.87 -9.43
N LEU A 159 16.92 9.88 -10.31
CA LEU A 159 17.97 8.87 -10.35
C LEU A 159 18.80 9.08 -11.62
N ASN A 160 20.06 9.46 -11.46
CA ASN A 160 20.98 9.53 -12.59
C ASN A 160 21.48 8.12 -12.91
N GLN A 161 21.19 7.63 -14.11
CA GLN A 161 21.46 6.25 -14.51
C GLN A 161 22.26 6.20 -15.81
N LYS A 162 23.26 5.30 -15.85
CA LYS A 162 23.94 4.91 -17.08
C LYS A 162 23.25 3.66 -17.62
N LEU A 163 22.60 3.79 -18.77
CA LEU A 163 21.80 2.73 -19.38
C LEU A 163 22.51 2.22 -20.63
N ARG A 164 22.53 0.90 -20.79
CA ARG A 164 23.11 0.21 -21.93
C ARG A 164 22.05 -0.03 -23.00
N GLY A 165 22.39 0.19 -24.26
CA GLY A 165 21.56 -0.13 -25.41
C GLY A 165 21.23 -1.61 -25.53
N GLY A 166 20.07 -1.92 -26.11
CA GLY A 166 19.58 -3.29 -26.32
C GLY A 166 18.85 -3.91 -25.13
N TYR A 167 18.49 -3.10 -24.12
CA TYR A 167 17.79 -3.54 -22.91
C TYR A 167 16.48 -2.79 -22.66
N LEU A 168 15.52 -3.51 -22.09
CA LEU A 168 14.36 -2.98 -21.39
C LEU A 168 14.73 -2.80 -19.93
N TYR A 169 14.52 -1.61 -19.40
CA TYR A 169 14.75 -1.27 -18.00
C TYR A 169 13.43 -1.13 -17.26
N PHE A 170 13.34 -1.80 -16.11
CA PHE A 170 12.23 -1.68 -15.16
C PHE A 170 12.79 -1.19 -13.84
N PHE A 171 12.25 -0.07 -13.37
CA PHE A 171 12.62 0.53 -12.09
C PHE A 171 11.58 0.11 -11.07
N TRP A 172 11.94 -0.89 -10.27
CA TRP A 172 11.04 -1.49 -9.29
C TRP A 172 11.09 -0.74 -7.98
N GLN A 173 9.94 -0.56 -7.35
CA GLN A 173 9.81 0.04 -6.04
C GLN A 173 8.95 -0.87 -5.15
N THR A 174 9.31 -0.96 -3.87
CA THR A 174 8.43 -1.66 -2.92
C THR A 174 7.31 -0.74 -2.49
N LEU A 175 6.09 -1.25 -2.55
CA LEU A 175 4.89 -0.61 -2.02
C LEU A 175 4.40 -1.40 -0.82
N GLU A 176 3.75 -0.69 0.08
CA GLU A 176 3.12 -1.27 1.23
C GLU A 176 1.80 -0.56 1.49
N ALA A 177 0.72 -1.30 1.64
CA ALA A 177 -0.58 -0.73 1.92
C ALA A 177 -1.14 -1.26 3.23
N ILE A 178 -1.84 -0.39 3.95
CA ILE A 178 -2.77 -0.79 4.99
C ILE A 178 -4.16 -0.61 4.42
N ARG A 179 -4.95 -1.66 4.43
CA ARG A 179 -6.31 -1.69 3.88
C ARG A 179 -7.31 -1.89 5.00
N LEU A 180 -8.40 -1.14 4.94
CA LEU A 180 -9.63 -1.46 5.64
C LEU A 180 -10.60 -2.08 4.65
N GLU A 181 -11.12 -3.24 4.99
CA GLU A 181 -12.06 -3.96 4.16
C GLU A 181 -13.27 -4.39 4.99
N ARG A 182 -14.44 -4.45 4.35
CA ARG A 182 -15.67 -4.94 4.97
C ARG A 182 -16.01 -6.34 4.47
N ARG A 183 -16.58 -7.15 5.35
CA ARG A 183 -17.22 -8.41 4.99
C ARG A 183 -18.71 -8.34 5.25
N ARG A 184 -19.51 -8.58 4.21
CA ARG A 184 -20.97 -8.66 4.35
C ARG A 184 -21.41 -10.04 4.81
N PHE A 185 -22.56 -10.11 5.49
CA PHE A 185 -23.16 -11.40 5.83
C PHE A 185 -23.46 -12.22 4.56
N GLY A 186 -23.17 -13.52 4.60
CA GLY A 186 -23.37 -14.42 3.46
C GLY A 186 -22.33 -14.29 2.33
N MET A 187 -21.37 -13.37 2.42
CA MET A 187 -20.30 -13.22 1.44
C MET A 187 -18.98 -13.85 1.92
N THR A 188 -18.23 -14.41 0.97
CA THR A 188 -16.88 -14.97 1.20
C THR A 188 -15.78 -13.98 0.87
N SER A 189 -16.06 -12.97 0.04
CA SER A 189 -15.11 -11.92 -0.33
C SER A 189 -15.16 -10.71 0.59
N TYR A 190 -14.03 -10.00 0.67
CA TYR A 190 -13.92 -8.70 1.30
C TYR A 190 -14.07 -7.59 0.25
N GLU A 191 -14.68 -6.48 0.64
CA GLU A 191 -14.79 -5.27 -0.18
C GLU A 191 -13.91 -4.18 0.41
N LEU A 192 -13.10 -3.51 -0.41
CA LEU A 192 -12.27 -2.39 0.04
C LEU A 192 -13.15 -1.22 0.50
N VAL A 193 -12.83 -0.68 1.67
CA VAL A 193 -13.47 0.50 2.25
C VAL A 193 -12.53 1.70 2.14
N SER A 194 -11.28 1.54 2.57
CA SER A 194 -10.23 2.55 2.50
C SER A 194 -8.85 1.89 2.41
N GLU A 195 -7.87 2.63 1.89
CA GLU A 195 -6.50 2.17 1.73
C GLU A 195 -5.54 3.32 1.97
N VAL A 196 -4.42 3.03 2.63
CA VAL A 196 -3.29 3.95 2.79
C VAL A 196 -2.05 3.31 2.19
N ILE A 197 -1.42 3.98 1.22
CA ILE A 197 -0.26 3.45 0.47
C ILE A 197 1.06 4.16 0.84
N ALA A 198 2.03 3.33 1.21
CA ALA A 198 3.45 3.59 1.29
C ALA A 198 4.18 3.02 0.04
N ARG A 199 5.26 3.66 -0.41
CA ARG A 199 6.14 3.37 -1.57
C ARG A 199 7.55 3.78 -1.15
N SER A 200 8.47 2.84 -1.18
CA SER A 200 9.83 3.03 -0.67
C SER A 200 10.60 4.05 -1.51
N PRO A 201 11.43 4.93 -0.93
CA PRO A 201 12.37 5.72 -1.73
C PRO A 201 13.42 4.86 -2.46
N GLU A 202 13.60 3.60 -2.05
CA GLU A 202 14.50 2.66 -2.71
C GLU A 202 13.90 2.15 -4.01
N VAL A 203 14.65 2.31 -5.09
CA VAL A 203 14.28 1.89 -6.45
C VAL A 203 15.37 0.99 -6.99
N VAL A 204 14.98 -0.19 -7.46
CA VAL A 204 15.88 -1.22 -7.96
C VAL A 204 15.72 -1.34 -9.48
N PRO A 205 16.74 -0.95 -10.28
CA PRO A 205 16.71 -1.16 -11.72
C PRO A 205 16.97 -2.63 -12.04
N VAL A 206 16.08 -3.22 -12.85
CA VAL A 206 16.27 -4.55 -13.43
C VAL A 206 16.21 -4.42 -14.94
N ARG A 207 17.10 -5.12 -15.64
CA ARG A 207 17.22 -5.08 -17.10
C ARG A 207 16.86 -6.42 -17.73
N VAL A 208 16.17 -6.36 -18.87
CA VAL A 208 15.84 -7.52 -19.71
C VAL A 208 16.38 -7.26 -21.11
N GLN A 209 17.24 -8.13 -21.60
CA GLN A 209 17.84 -8.00 -22.93
C GLN A 209 16.79 -8.29 -24.01
N PHE A 210 16.64 -7.42 -25.01
CA PHE A 210 15.69 -7.62 -26.13
C PHE A 210 16.36 -7.73 -27.51
N ARG A 211 17.68 -7.50 -27.59
CA ARG A 211 18.51 -7.85 -28.75
C ARG A 211 19.38 -9.04 -28.40
N GLU A 212 19.44 -10.06 -29.26
CA GLU A 212 20.49 -11.08 -29.15
C GLU A 212 21.85 -10.39 -29.09
N ALA A 213 22.75 -10.84 -28.22
CA ALA A 213 24.11 -10.33 -28.23
C ALA A 213 24.67 -10.60 -29.64
N ASP A 214 25.11 -9.57 -30.34
CA ASP A 214 25.87 -9.76 -31.57
C ASP A 214 26.97 -10.77 -31.24
N ALA A 215 26.93 -11.92 -31.92
CA ALA A 215 27.90 -12.99 -31.72
C ALA A 215 29.30 -12.37 -31.79
N PRO A 216 30.24 -12.73 -30.89
CA PRO A 216 31.58 -12.16 -30.93
C PRO A 216 32.11 -12.31 -32.35
N ALA A 217 32.49 -11.18 -32.95
CA ALA A 217 33.09 -11.16 -34.28
C ALA A 217 34.18 -12.22 -34.31
N ALA A 218 34.02 -13.21 -35.19
CA ALA A 218 35.06 -14.21 -35.41
C ALA A 218 36.35 -13.44 -35.73
N THR A 219 37.31 -13.50 -34.82
CA THR A 219 38.69 -13.14 -35.09
C THR A 219 39.18 -14.05 -36.21
N GLU A 220 39.27 -13.50 -37.42
CA GLU A 220 40.19 -13.96 -38.46
C GLU A 220 41.56 -13.30 -38.28
#